data_AF-A0A847K547-F1
#
_entry.id   AF-A0A847K547-F1
#
_cell.length_a   1.000
_cell.length_b   1.000
_cell.length_c   1.000
_cell.angle_alpha   90.00
_cell.angle_beta   90.00
_cell.angle_gamma   90.00
#
_symmetry.space_group_name_H-M   'P 1'
#
loop_
_entity.id
_entity.type
_entity.pdbx_description
1 polymer ?
#
loop_
_entity_poly.entity_id
_entity_poly.type
_entity_poly.pdbx_seq_one_letter_code
_entity_poly.pdbx_strand_id
1 'polypeptide(L)'
;MERFEQPLMKINLAFALIMAALGWYGLYVMKFDGSVLTAVVIGTIAVVVAVVGWYRDSVYMLGGGTLGTALLMPTTLGMIPMILGFILFMLLISLRFFISFFDEEH
;
A
#
# COMPACT_ATOMS: atom_id res chain seq x y z
N MET A 1 5.42 18.84 2.89
CA MET A 1 5.19 17.63 3.71
C MET A 1 5.32 17.99 5.17
N GLU A 2 4.29 17.72 5.95
CA GLU A 2 4.42 17.84 7.39
C GLU A 2 5.33 16.74 7.95
N ARG A 3 6.15 17.12 8.93
CA ARG A 3 7.12 16.22 9.57
C ARG A 3 6.46 14.99 10.21
N PHE A 4 5.17 15.09 10.53
CA PHE A 4 4.38 14.06 11.19
C PHE A 4 3.86 12.96 10.25
N GLU A 5 3.63 13.25 8.96
CA GLU A 5 3.15 12.25 8.00
C GLU A 5 4.28 11.34 7.49
N GLN A 6 5.51 11.86 7.44
CA GLN A 6 6.68 11.16 6.90
C GLN A 6 6.93 9.74 7.45
N PRO A 7 6.90 9.48 8.78
CA PRO A 7 7.15 8.13 9.29
C PRO A 7 6.08 7.14 8.82
N LEU A 8 4.81 7.54 8.82
CA LEU A 8 3.69 6.67 8.43
C LEU A 8 3.68 6.40 6.92
N MET A 9 4.06 7.39 6.12
CA MET A 9 4.25 7.23 4.69
C MET A 9 5.40 6.27 4.37
N LYS A 10 6.53 6.33 5.10
CA LYS A 10 7.66 5.40 4.92
C LYS A 10 7.26 3.96 5.25
N ILE A 11 6.49 3.76 6.33
CA ILE A 11 5.97 2.46 6.72
C ILE A 11 5.04 1.90 5.64
N ASN A 12 4.13 2.72 5.10
CA ASN A 12 3.24 2.31 4.00
C ASN A 12 4.04 1.89 2.76
N LEU A 13 5.04 2.69 2.36
CA LEU A 13 5.87 2.36 1.21
C LEU A 13 6.66 1.06 1.43
N ALA A 14 7.28 0.90 2.59
CA ALA A 14 8.02 -0.31 2.94
C ALA A 14 7.08 -1.54 2.93
N PHE A 15 5.88 -1.42 3.48
CA PHE A 15 4.87 -2.47 3.46
C PHE A 15 4.47 -2.84 2.02
N ALA A 16 4.20 -1.87 1.15
CA ALA A 16 3.89 -2.12 -0.26
C ALA A 16 5.02 -2.87 -0.99
N LEU A 17 6.29 -2.52 -0.74
CA LEU A 17 7.45 -3.20 -1.33
C LEU A 17 7.63 -4.63 -0.80
N ILE A 18 7.41 -4.86 0.50
CA ILE A 18 7.42 -6.20 1.09
C ILE A 18 6.32 -7.06 0.47
N MET A 19 5.13 -6.50 0.31
CA MET A 19 4.00 -7.20 -0.32
C MET A 19 4.27 -7.52 -1.79
N ALA A 20 4.98 -6.64 -2.51
CA ALA A 20 5.43 -6.94 -3.86
C ALA A 20 6.34 -8.18 -3.87
N ALA A 21 7.36 -8.22 -3.01
CA ALA A 21 8.26 -9.36 -2.92
C ALA A 21 7.53 -10.67 -2.55
N LEU A 22 6.60 -10.61 -1.58
CA LEU A 22 5.79 -11.76 -1.18
C LEU A 22 4.84 -12.22 -2.30
N GLY A 23 4.24 -11.29 -3.04
CA GLY A 23 3.35 -11.59 -4.15
C GLY A 23 4.04 -12.28 -5.32
N TRP A 24 5.22 -11.80 -5.69
CA TRP A 24 6.07 -12.45 -6.70
C TRP A 24 6.56 -13.82 -6.25
N TYR A 25 6.90 -13.98 -4.97
CA TYR A 25 7.21 -15.31 -4.41
C TYR A 25 5.99 -16.24 -4.42
N GLY A 26 4.80 -15.73 -4.09
CA GLY A 26 3.54 -16.48 -4.15
C GLY A 26 3.25 -17.02 -5.55
N LEU A 27 3.48 -16.22 -6.60
CA LEU A 27 3.35 -16.64 -7.99
C LEU A 27 4.27 -17.82 -8.34
N TYR A 28 5.52 -17.75 -7.89
CA TYR A 28 6.50 -18.80 -8.11
C TYR A 28 6.07 -20.12 -7.45
N VAL A 29 5.59 -20.07 -6.20
CA VAL A 29 5.07 -21.24 -5.47
C VAL A 29 3.85 -21.83 -6.17
N MET A 30 2.98 -21.00 -6.74
CA MET A 30 1.77 -21.43 -7.46
C MET A 30 2.04 -21.84 -8.91
N LYS A 31 3.30 -22.00 -9.32
CA LYS A 31 3.70 -22.49 -10.66
C LYS A 31 3.10 -21.68 -11.82
N PHE A 32 2.99 -20.36 -11.66
CA PHE A 32 2.50 -19.44 -12.70
C PHE A 32 1.06 -19.75 -13.18
N ASP A 33 0.16 -20.10 -12.26
CA ASP A 33 -1.27 -20.11 -12.56
C ASP A 33 -1.73 -18.77 -13.17
N GLY A 34 -2.49 -18.82 -14.25
CA GLY A 34 -2.88 -17.62 -15.00
C GLY A 34 -3.73 -16.63 -14.20
N SER A 35 -4.53 -17.13 -13.25
CA SER A 35 -5.36 -16.29 -12.37
C SER A 35 -4.48 -15.51 -11.40
N VAL A 36 -3.48 -16.21 -10.84
CA VAL A 36 -2.50 -15.65 -9.89
C VAL A 36 -1.60 -14.64 -10.59
N LEU A 37 -1.17 -14.92 -11.83
CA LEU A 37 -0.39 -14.00 -12.64
C LEU A 37 -1.13 -12.67 -12.85
N THR A 38 -2.42 -12.73 -13.16
CA THR A 38 -3.23 -11.52 -13.37
C THR A 38 -3.30 -10.68 -12.09
N ALA A 39 -3.52 -11.32 -10.93
CA ALA A 39 -3.53 -10.65 -9.64
C ALA A 39 -2.18 -9.97 -9.32
N VAL A 40 -1.06 -10.64 -9.60
CA VAL A 40 0.30 -10.09 -9.40
C VAL A 40 0.56 -8.89 -10.30
N VAL A 41 0.12 -8.94 -11.56
CA VAL A 41 0.29 -7.81 -12.49
C VAL A 41 -0.48 -6.59 -11.98
N ILE A 42 -1.75 -6.75 -11.61
CA ILE A 42 -2.56 -5.63 -11.08
C ILE A 42 -2.00 -5.16 -9.73
N GLY A 43 -1.61 -6.07 -8.85
CA GLY A 43 -0.94 -5.75 -7.58
C GLY A 43 0.35 -4.98 -7.79
N THR A 44 1.12 -5.29 -8.84
CA THR A 44 2.38 -4.59 -9.16
C THR A 44 2.09 -3.17 -9.63
N ILE A 45 1.02 -2.97 -10.40
CA ILE A 45 0.54 -1.63 -10.76
C ILE A 45 0.16 -0.84 -9.49
N ALA A 46 -0.50 -1.47 -8.51
CA ALA A 46 -0.81 -0.82 -7.24
C ALA A 46 0.45 -0.41 -6.45
N VAL A 47 1.52 -1.20 -6.49
CA VAL A 47 2.83 -0.83 -5.92
C VAL A 47 3.40 0.38 -6.64
N VAL A 48 3.34 0.42 -7.98
CA VAL A 48 3.79 1.59 -8.76
C VAL A 48 2.99 2.83 -8.38
N VAL A 49 1.67 2.71 -8.20
CA VAL A 49 0.82 3.82 -7.71
C VAL A 49 1.28 4.28 -6.32
N ALA A 50 1.61 3.35 -5.41
CA ALA A 50 2.11 3.70 -4.08
C ALA A 50 3.44 4.46 -4.17
N VAL A 51 4.38 3.99 -4.99
CA VAL A 51 5.69 4.62 -5.22
C VAL A 51 5.54 6.00 -5.86
N VAL A 52 4.68 6.14 -6.87
CA VAL A 52 4.38 7.44 -7.49
C VAL A 52 3.71 8.37 -6.48
N GLY A 53 2.81 7.86 -5.63
CA GLY A 53 2.20 8.62 -4.54
C GLY A 53 3.23 9.15 -3.55
N TRP A 54 4.25 8.34 -3.21
CA TRP A 54 5.39 8.79 -2.41
C TRP A 54 6.17 9.92 -3.11
N TYR A 55 6.51 9.77 -4.39
CA TYR A 55 7.26 10.80 -5.13
C TYR A 55 6.49 12.11 -5.35
N ARG A 56 5.16 12.05 -5.44
CA ARG A 56 4.29 13.23 -5.63
C ARG A 56 3.78 13.80 -4.31
N ASP A 57 4.30 13.34 -3.17
CA ASP A 57 3.85 13.70 -1.84
C ASP A 57 2.31 13.54 -1.65
N SER A 58 1.70 12.60 -2.38
CA SER A 58 0.27 12.36 -2.38
C SER A 58 -0.09 11.20 -1.45
N VAL A 59 -0.60 11.57 -0.28
CA VAL A 59 -1.03 10.63 0.77
C VAL A 59 -2.11 9.68 0.27
N TYR A 60 -3.07 10.18 -0.52
CA TYR A 60 -4.15 9.36 -1.08
C TYR A 60 -3.65 8.33 -2.10
N MET A 61 -2.72 8.70 -2.97
CA MET A 61 -2.11 7.76 -3.93
C MET A 61 -1.25 6.71 -3.21
N LEU A 62 -0.46 7.13 -2.21
CA LEU A 62 0.37 6.23 -1.42
C LEU A 62 -0.50 5.22 -0.65
N GLY A 63 -1.48 5.71 0.10
CA GLY A 63 -2.41 4.87 0.87
C GLY A 63 -3.21 3.94 -0.03
N GLY A 64 -3.82 4.47 -1.09
CA GLY A 64 -4.62 3.69 -2.03
C GLY A 64 -3.80 2.62 -2.75
N GLY A 65 -2.58 2.96 -3.19
CA GLY A 65 -1.64 1.99 -3.78
C GLY A 65 -1.21 0.91 -2.79
N THR A 66 -0.96 1.28 -1.54
CA THR A 66 -0.59 0.33 -0.47
C THR A 66 -1.73 -0.64 -0.16
N LEU A 67 -2.96 -0.12 -0.02
CA LEU A 67 -4.16 -0.94 0.17
C LEU A 67 -4.41 -1.86 -1.03
N GLY A 68 -4.32 -1.33 -2.25
CA GLY A 68 -4.48 -2.12 -3.48
C GLY A 68 -3.44 -3.24 -3.57
N THR A 69 -2.19 -2.95 -3.20
CA THR A 69 -1.14 -3.96 -3.11
C THR A 69 -1.49 -5.05 -2.09
N ALA A 70 -1.97 -4.66 -0.91
CA ALA A 70 -2.34 -5.58 0.17
C ALA A 70 -3.49 -6.53 -0.22
N LEU A 71 -4.44 -6.03 -1.01
CA LEU A 71 -5.62 -6.76 -1.45
C LEU A 71 -5.35 -7.69 -2.63
N LEU A 72 -4.47 -7.27 -3.54
CA LEU A 72 -4.31 -7.91 -4.85
C LEU A 72 -3.09 -8.82 -4.93
N MET A 73 -2.04 -8.58 -4.12
CA MET A 73 -0.87 -9.45 -4.14
C MET A 73 -1.19 -10.82 -3.52
N PRO A 74 -0.99 -11.92 -4.26
CA PRO A 74 -1.24 -13.26 -3.73
C PRO A 74 -0.19 -13.60 -2.69
N THR A 75 -0.61 -13.84 -1.45
CA THR A 75 0.31 -14.24 -0.37
C THR A 75 -0.14 -15.51 0.31
N THR A 76 0.82 -16.28 0.81
CA THR A 76 0.56 -17.51 1.59
C THR A 76 0.14 -17.21 3.03
N LEU A 77 0.19 -15.94 3.45
CA LEU A 77 -0.15 -15.47 4.79
C LEU A 77 -1.66 -15.23 4.99
N GLY A 78 -2.47 -15.54 3.99
CA GLY A 78 -3.93 -15.42 4.04
C GLY A 78 -4.38 -13.97 4.18
N MET A 79 -5.31 -13.72 5.11
CA MET A 79 -5.94 -12.40 5.30
C MET A 79 -5.07 -11.40 6.08
N ILE A 80 -3.98 -11.85 6.72
CA ILE A 80 -3.16 -11.00 7.60
C ILE A 80 -2.65 -9.74 6.89
N PRO A 81 -2.05 -9.82 5.68
CA PRO A 81 -1.54 -8.63 5.04
C PRO A 81 -2.64 -7.67 4.59
N MET A 82 -3.82 -8.20 4.25
CA MET A 82 -4.99 -7.41 3.90
C MET A 82 -5.44 -6.52 5.07
N ILE A 83 -5.54 -7.11 6.27
CA ILE A 83 -5.90 -6.38 7.49
C ILE A 83 -4.85 -5.31 7.80
N LEU A 84 -3.56 -5.64 7.70
CA LEU A 84 -2.48 -4.69 7.94
C LEU A 84 -2.51 -3.53 6.92
N GLY A 85 -2.68 -3.81 5.64
CA GLY A 85 -2.79 -2.79 4.60
C GLY A 85 -4.00 -1.88 4.82
N PHE A 86 -5.13 -2.44 5.25
CA PHE A 86 -6.33 -1.67 5.58
C PHE A 86 -6.12 -0.76 6.79
N ILE A 87 -5.48 -1.25 7.85
CA ILE A 87 -5.14 -0.45 9.03
C ILE A 87 -4.18 0.69 8.65
N LEU A 88 -3.14 0.39 7.87
CA LEU A 88 -2.17 1.40 7.43
C LEU A 88 -2.82 2.48 6.57
N PHE A 89 -3.74 2.11 5.68
CA PHE A 89 -4.54 3.04 4.88
C PHE A 89 -5.41 3.94 5.77
N MET A 90 -6.15 3.35 6.71
CA MET A 90 -7.02 4.08 7.63
C MET A 90 -6.23 5.04 8.51
N LEU A 91 -5.08 4.63 9.05
CA LEU A 91 -4.21 5.50 9.85
C LEU A 91 -3.69 6.67 9.02
N LEU A 92 -3.24 6.40 7.79
CA LEU A 92 -2.66 7.41 6.93
C LEU A 92 -3.69 8.47 6.52
N ILE A 93 -4.89 8.04 6.15
CA ILE A 93 -5.98 8.96 5.78
C ILE A 93 -6.51 9.70 7.00
N SER A 94 -6.70 9.02 8.12
CA SER A 94 -7.15 9.67 9.37
C SER A 94 -6.17 10.76 9.80
N LEU A 95 -4.87 10.49 9.73
CA LEU A 95 -3.84 11.47 10.05
C LEU A 95 -3.90 12.68 9.10
N ARG A 96 -4.06 12.43 7.79
CA ARG A 96 -4.19 13.50 6.79
C ARG A 96 -5.41 14.39 7.05
N PHE A 97 -6.56 13.78 7.32
CA PHE A 97 -7.79 14.51 7.62
C PHE A 97 -7.67 15.32 8.91
N PHE A 98 -7.05 14.74 9.94
CA PHE A 98 -6.78 15.44 11.20
C PHE A 98 -5.94 16.69 10.94
N ILE A 99 -4.81 16.54 10.25
CA ILE A 99 -3.93 17.66 9.89
C ILE A 99 -4.68 18.75 9.12
N SER A 100 -5.41 18.37 8.04
CA SER A 100 -6.14 19.34 7.22
C SER A 100 -7.21 20.11 8.00
N PHE A 101 -7.83 19.47 9.00
CA PHE A 101 -8.85 20.12 9.82
C PHE A 101 -8.26 21.21 10.72
N PHE A 102 -7.07 20.97 11.30
CA PHE A 102 -6.41 21.97 12.16
C PHE A 102 -5.67 23.06 11.37
N ASP A 103 -5.25 22.77 10.14
CA ASP A 103 -4.67 23.78 9.24
C ASP A 103 -5.71 24.80 8.74
N GLU A 104 -7.00 24.45 8.68
CA GLU A 104 -8.07 25.39 8.27
C GLU A 104 -8.49 26.37 9.38
N GLU A 105 -8.15 26.10 10.65
CA GLU A 105 -8.47 26.98 11.79
C GLU A 105 -7.40 28.06 12.08
N HIS A 106 -6.29 28.07 11.33
CA HIS A 106 -5.18 29.03 11.48
C HIS A 106 -4.92 29.86 10.22
#